data_AF-A0A7Y6DL51-F1
#
_entry.id   AF-A0A7Y6DL51-F1
#
_cell.length_a   1.000
_cell.length_b   1.000
_cell.length_c   1.000
_cell.angle_alpha   90.00
_cell.angle_beta   90.00
_cell.angle_gamma   90.00
#
_symmetry.space_group_name_H-M   'P 1'
#
loop_
_entity.id
_entity.type
_entity.pdbx_description
1 polymer ?
#
loop_
_entity_poly.entity_id
_entity_poly.type
_entity_poly.pdbx_seq_one_letter_code
_entity_poly.pdbx_strand_id
1 'polypeptide(L)'
;MVEGRNIPKASAAGTPLEPPQVGELLAAALTYGANRGETGSYTGARDAAFISLGLACGARANTLTHLTTYEIPQGHDGEGDLIEMTLPGATSKTRREVRLAAFTHHLRRVRLFIDPKRGARRHQLHGWQPDRPIHIAEEPTPRFRGIVDTDGVRRPFRDMTADERRRLVTPTGEPAMIFLGFHSGAPLAVKTAREFVGDISAMRERDAALAGQHFPHVHTHDLRHTYATHLAAVFYLGVPYGPGRDLRGRPHRIDIHSAIKMASAGLGHLDESTTALYTQQVGMMALRYTADDFLGRNN
;
A
#
# COMPACT_ATOMS: atom_id res chain seq x y z
N MET A 1 -13.86 29.33 -4.64
CA MET A 1 -13.59 28.89 -3.26
C MET A 1 -12.25 28.17 -3.30
N VAL A 2 -11.21 28.88 -2.89
CA VAL A 2 -9.79 28.49 -2.98
C VAL A 2 -9.43 27.81 -1.67
N GLU A 3 -8.85 26.61 -1.72
CA GLU A 3 -8.24 26.00 -0.53
C GLU A 3 -6.94 26.74 -0.22
N GLY A 4 -6.60 26.86 1.08
CA GLY A 4 -5.48 27.63 1.64
C GLY A 4 -4.06 27.19 1.23
N ARG A 5 -3.91 26.62 0.04
CA ARG A 5 -2.64 26.24 -0.62
C ARG A 5 -2.53 26.77 -2.06
N ASN A 6 -3.40 27.70 -2.48
CA ASN A 6 -3.43 28.25 -3.86
C ASN A 6 -3.63 27.19 -4.96
N ILE A 7 -4.39 26.12 -4.69
CA ILE A 7 -4.70 25.09 -5.69
C ILE A 7 -6.20 25.09 -6.00
N PRO A 8 -6.63 25.15 -7.28
CA PRO A 8 -8.05 25.15 -7.64
C PRO A 8 -8.75 23.86 -7.21
N LYS A 9 -9.99 23.95 -6.70
CA LYS A 9 -10.82 22.82 -6.21
C LYS A 9 -10.95 21.61 -7.15
N ALA A 10 -10.66 21.77 -8.44
CA ALA A 10 -10.55 20.68 -9.43
C ALA A 10 -9.32 19.77 -9.22
N SER A 11 -8.37 20.15 -8.34
CA SER A 11 -7.15 19.41 -7.98
C SER A 11 -7.27 18.61 -6.68
N ALA A 12 -8.44 18.61 -6.02
CA ALA A 12 -8.66 17.85 -4.79
C ALA A 12 -8.69 16.33 -5.04
N ALA A 13 -8.82 15.89 -6.30
CA ALA A 13 -8.53 14.52 -6.70
C ALA A 13 -7.01 14.38 -6.94
N GLY A 14 -6.29 13.69 -6.06
CA GLY A 14 -4.87 13.39 -6.25
C GLY A 14 -3.88 14.33 -5.56
N THR A 15 -4.23 14.96 -4.44
CA THR A 15 -3.24 15.70 -3.63
C THR A 15 -2.47 14.72 -2.73
N PRO A 16 -1.16 14.49 -2.95
CA PRO A 16 -0.33 13.62 -2.12
C PRO A 16 -0.27 14.14 -0.69
N LEU A 17 -0.31 13.21 0.28
CA LEU A 17 -0.12 13.55 1.68
C LEU A 17 1.32 14.00 1.93
N GLU A 18 1.51 15.01 2.78
CA GLU A 18 2.83 15.34 3.33
C GLU A 18 3.23 14.28 4.39
N PRO A 19 4.54 14.06 4.66
CA PRO A 19 4.97 13.01 5.59
C PRO A 19 4.28 13.02 6.97
N PRO A 20 4.06 14.18 7.64
CA PRO A 20 3.33 14.20 8.91
C PRO A 20 1.86 13.75 8.78
N GLN A 21 1.22 14.10 7.66
CA GLN A 21 -0.18 13.77 7.39
C GLN A 21 -0.39 12.27 7.18
N VAL A 22 0.64 11.55 6.72
CA VAL A 22 0.63 10.09 6.67
C VAL A 22 0.53 9.49 8.07
N GLY A 23 1.31 10.01 9.02
CA GLY A 23 1.25 9.60 10.42
C GLY A 23 -0.13 9.85 11.03
N GLU A 24 -0.71 11.02 10.77
CA GLU A 24 -2.06 11.38 11.21
C GLU A 24 -3.14 10.45 10.64
N LEU A 25 -3.08 10.11 9.34
CA LEU A 25 -4.04 9.19 8.72
C LEU A 25 -3.95 7.78 9.33
N LEU A 26 -2.73 7.29 9.55
CA LEU A 26 -2.50 5.97 10.15
C LEU A 26 -2.96 5.92 11.62
N ALA A 27 -2.75 7.01 12.37
CA ALA A 27 -3.25 7.14 13.74
C ALA A 27 -4.78 7.20 13.77
N ALA A 28 -5.41 7.95 12.85
CA ALA A 28 -6.86 7.97 12.70
C ALA A 28 -7.42 6.59 12.34
N ALA A 29 -6.75 5.85 11.45
CA ALA A 29 -7.14 4.49 11.10
C ALA A 29 -7.15 3.56 12.33
N LEU A 30 -6.10 3.61 13.14
CA LEU A 30 -6.00 2.85 14.39
C LEU A 30 -7.06 3.27 15.42
N THR A 31 -7.38 4.56 15.49
CA THR A 31 -8.30 5.12 16.48
C THR A 31 -9.75 4.80 16.15
N TYR A 32 -10.15 4.98 14.88
CA TYR A 32 -11.54 4.85 14.47
C TYR A 32 -11.90 3.43 14.05
N GLY A 33 -11.08 2.81 13.20
CA GLY A 33 -11.48 1.67 12.40
C GLY A 33 -12.78 1.90 11.60
N ALA A 34 -13.11 0.99 10.68
CA ALA A 34 -14.33 1.11 9.88
C ALA A 34 -15.66 1.12 10.69
N ASN A 35 -15.67 0.72 11.96
CA ASN A 35 -16.93 0.43 12.69
C ASN A 35 -17.26 1.31 13.91
N ARG A 36 -16.36 2.18 14.40
CA ARG A 36 -16.56 3.01 15.62
C ARG A 36 -17.12 2.30 16.89
N GLY A 37 -17.17 0.97 16.92
CA GLY A 37 -17.71 0.19 18.05
C GLY A 37 -16.62 -0.21 19.05
N GLU A 38 -17.01 -0.76 20.20
CA GLU A 38 -16.11 -1.27 21.26
C GLU A 38 -15.04 -2.28 20.75
N THR A 39 -15.23 -2.85 19.56
CA THR A 39 -14.29 -3.73 18.84
C THR A 39 -13.31 -3.01 17.90
N GLY A 40 -13.28 -1.66 17.92
CA GLY A 40 -12.54 -0.79 16.99
C GLY A 40 -11.03 -1.04 16.87
N SER A 41 -10.41 -1.73 17.84
CA SER A 41 -8.97 -2.02 17.82
C SER A 41 -8.53 -2.92 16.64
N TYR A 42 -9.29 -3.97 16.30
CA TYR A 42 -8.85 -4.95 15.29
C TYR A 42 -9.16 -4.53 13.85
N THR A 43 -10.30 -3.87 13.63
CA THR A 43 -10.57 -3.24 12.33
C THR A 43 -9.62 -2.09 12.07
N GLY A 44 -9.29 -1.29 13.10
CA GLY A 44 -8.31 -0.21 12.97
C GLY A 44 -6.92 -0.72 12.57
N ALA A 45 -6.46 -1.82 13.15
CA ALA A 45 -5.19 -2.45 12.76
C ALA A 45 -5.20 -2.92 11.29
N ARG A 46 -6.30 -3.53 10.82
CA ARG A 46 -6.47 -3.93 9.41
C ARG A 46 -6.46 -2.72 8.48
N ASP A 47 -7.22 -1.69 8.81
CA ASP A 47 -7.41 -0.53 7.97
C ASP A 47 -6.10 0.29 7.88
N ALA A 48 -5.38 0.43 9.00
CA ALA A 48 -4.05 1.01 9.03
C ALA A 48 -3.04 0.18 8.23
N ALA A 49 -3.09 -1.16 8.30
CA ALA A 49 -2.24 -2.03 7.48
C ALA A 49 -2.57 -1.90 5.98
N PHE A 50 -3.84 -1.75 5.62
CA PHE A 50 -4.26 -1.52 4.23
C PHE A 50 -3.76 -0.19 3.68
N ILE A 51 -3.94 0.89 4.45
CA ILE A 51 -3.42 2.22 4.10
C ILE A 51 -1.90 2.17 3.98
N SER A 52 -1.22 1.57 4.96
CA SER A 52 0.24 1.40 4.95
C SER A 52 0.72 0.60 3.74
N LEU A 53 0.02 -0.47 3.33
CA LEU A 53 0.39 -1.21 2.12
C LEU A 53 0.22 -0.36 0.85
N GLY A 54 -0.84 0.44 0.78
CA GLY A 54 -1.05 1.40 -0.31
C GLY A 54 0.07 2.43 -0.40
N LEU A 55 0.53 2.94 0.74
CA LEU A 55 1.67 3.87 0.84
C LEU A 55 3.01 3.17 0.59
N ALA A 56 3.12 1.87 0.87
CA ALA A 56 4.33 1.10 0.63
C ALA A 56 4.62 0.93 -0.86
N CYS A 57 3.61 0.61 -1.68
CA CYS A 57 3.82 0.16 -3.06
C CYS A 57 2.95 0.87 -4.12
N GLY A 58 2.04 1.75 -3.73
CA GLY A 58 1.17 2.48 -4.65
C GLY A 58 0.25 1.61 -5.51
N ALA A 59 0.00 0.35 -5.12
CA ALA A 59 -0.86 -0.53 -5.91
C ALA A 59 -2.32 -0.02 -5.94
N ARG A 60 -3.09 -0.45 -6.94
CA ARG A 60 -4.52 -0.12 -7.00
C ARG A 60 -5.25 -0.82 -5.85
N ALA A 61 -6.32 -0.22 -5.33
CA ALA A 61 -7.16 -0.84 -4.29
C ALA A 61 -7.55 -2.29 -4.63
N ASN A 62 -7.93 -2.57 -5.88
CA ASN A 62 -8.24 -3.92 -6.33
C ASN A 62 -7.03 -4.88 -6.22
N THR A 63 -5.82 -4.44 -6.52
CA THR A 63 -4.64 -5.29 -6.34
C THR A 63 -4.35 -5.48 -4.86
N LEU A 64 -4.36 -4.40 -4.06
CA LEU A 64 -4.10 -4.42 -2.62
C LEU A 64 -5.02 -5.40 -1.88
N THR A 65 -6.32 -5.37 -2.19
CA THR A 65 -7.28 -6.27 -1.54
C THR A 65 -7.08 -7.73 -1.88
N HIS A 66 -6.43 -8.06 -3.01
CA HIS A 66 -6.26 -9.44 -3.50
C HIS A 66 -4.85 -10.00 -3.30
N LEU A 67 -3.99 -9.30 -2.57
CA LEU A 67 -2.67 -9.81 -2.20
C LEU A 67 -2.79 -10.89 -1.11
N THR A 68 -1.95 -11.92 -1.24
CA THR A 68 -1.80 -13.00 -0.26
C THR A 68 -0.68 -12.69 0.73
N THR A 69 -0.70 -13.35 1.88
CA THR A 69 0.37 -13.23 2.90
C THR A 69 1.74 -13.63 2.34
N TYR A 70 1.79 -14.54 1.35
CA TYR A 70 3.02 -14.96 0.69
C TYR A 70 3.61 -13.94 -0.29
N GLU A 71 2.84 -12.94 -0.72
CA GLU A 71 3.32 -11.88 -1.62
C GLU A 71 3.93 -10.69 -0.87
N ILE A 72 3.89 -10.69 0.47
CA ILE A 72 4.57 -9.70 1.29
C ILE A 72 6.01 -10.15 1.51
N PRO A 73 7.03 -9.38 1.06
CA PRO A 73 8.42 -9.73 1.29
C PRO A 73 8.71 -9.89 2.78
N GLN A 74 9.33 -11.00 3.18
CA GLN A 74 9.77 -11.20 4.56
C GLN A 74 10.82 -10.17 4.94
N GLY A 75 10.76 -9.68 6.18
CA GLY A 75 11.78 -8.79 6.72
C GLY A 75 13.03 -9.57 7.09
N HIS A 76 14.19 -8.93 6.98
CA HIS A 76 15.46 -9.46 7.51
C HIS A 76 16.26 -8.33 8.15
N ASP A 77 17.17 -8.68 9.05
CA ASP A 77 18.06 -7.69 9.66
C ASP A 77 18.92 -7.02 8.58
N GLY A 78 19.10 -5.71 8.72
CA GLY A 78 19.83 -4.89 7.74
C GLY A 78 19.10 -4.66 6.41
N GLU A 79 17.78 -4.93 6.32
CA GLU A 79 16.99 -4.48 5.17
C GLU A 79 17.10 -2.95 4.98
N GLY A 80 17.27 -2.50 3.74
CA GLY A 80 17.29 -1.07 3.41
C GLY A 80 15.92 -0.42 3.53
N ASP A 81 15.85 0.91 3.40
CA ASP A 81 14.59 1.66 3.51
C ASP A 81 13.64 1.44 2.32
N LEU A 82 14.19 1.01 1.19
CA LEU A 82 13.46 0.58 0.01
C LEU A 82 13.85 -0.85 -0.35
N ILE A 83 12.86 -1.70 -0.59
CA ILE A 83 13.05 -3.08 -1.04
C ILE A 83 12.22 -3.37 -2.28
N GLU A 84 12.54 -4.43 -3.01
CA GLU A 84 11.72 -4.84 -4.14
C GLU A 84 10.43 -5.52 -3.67
N MET A 85 9.31 -5.06 -4.19
CA MET A 85 8.04 -5.77 -4.12
C MET A 85 7.55 -6.10 -5.54
N THR A 86 7.03 -7.31 -5.70
CA THR A 86 6.35 -7.73 -6.94
C THR A 86 4.86 -7.76 -6.71
N LEU A 87 4.12 -7.07 -7.57
CA LEU A 87 2.67 -7.11 -7.62
C LEU A 87 2.18 -8.06 -8.73
N PRO A 88 1.09 -8.81 -8.51
CA PRO A 88 0.60 -9.77 -9.47
C PRO A 88 -0.04 -9.12 -10.68
N GLY A 89 0.21 -9.71 -11.85
CA GLY A 89 -0.26 -9.21 -13.14
C GLY A 89 -1.76 -9.34 -13.36
N ALA A 90 -2.36 -10.49 -13.07
CA ALA A 90 -3.76 -10.79 -13.39
C ALA A 90 -4.80 -9.87 -12.71
N THR A 91 -4.45 -9.20 -11.61
CA THR A 91 -5.31 -8.18 -10.97
C THR A 91 -5.08 -6.76 -11.51
N SER A 92 -4.10 -6.61 -12.41
CA SER A 92 -3.67 -5.36 -13.03
C SER A 92 -4.21 -5.25 -14.47
N LYS A 93 -4.48 -4.01 -14.93
CA LYS A 93 -5.01 -3.73 -16.27
C LYS A 93 -4.11 -4.28 -17.39
N THR A 94 -2.80 -4.36 -17.16
CA THR A 94 -1.83 -4.79 -18.16
C THR A 94 -1.59 -6.30 -18.17
N ARG A 95 -2.15 -7.04 -17.19
CA ARG A 95 -1.90 -8.48 -16.98
C ARG A 95 -0.41 -8.84 -16.85
N ARG A 96 0.44 -7.86 -16.51
CA ARG A 96 1.88 -8.04 -16.30
C ARG A 96 2.21 -7.82 -14.83
N GLU A 97 3.10 -8.65 -14.30
CA GLU A 97 3.70 -8.39 -12.99
C GLU A 97 4.40 -7.04 -13.00
N VAL A 98 4.30 -6.34 -11.88
CA VAL A 98 4.99 -5.07 -11.68
C VAL A 98 6.00 -5.26 -10.57
N ARG A 99 7.27 -5.01 -10.88
CA ARG A 99 8.34 -4.90 -9.89
C ARG A 99 8.52 -3.43 -9.56
N LEU A 100 8.51 -3.10 -8.29
CA LEU A 100 8.60 -1.71 -7.82
C LEU A 100 9.38 -1.63 -6.51
N ALA A 101 9.82 -0.42 -6.19
CA ALA A 101 10.43 -0.10 -4.91
C ALA A 101 9.33 0.07 -3.85
N ALA A 102 9.42 -0.64 -2.74
CA ALA A 102 8.46 -0.53 -1.65
C ALA A 102 9.12 0.07 -0.40
N PHE A 103 8.42 0.99 0.26
CA PHE A 103 8.87 1.58 1.52
C PHE A 103 8.83 0.54 2.64
N THR A 104 10.01 0.22 3.16
CA THR A 104 10.18 -0.82 4.19
C THR A 104 9.44 -0.48 5.47
N HIS A 105 9.48 0.78 5.93
CA HIS A 105 8.81 1.19 7.17
C HIS A 105 7.28 1.01 7.08
N HIS A 106 6.69 1.24 5.92
CA HIS A 106 5.27 0.95 5.68
C HIS A 106 4.99 -0.56 5.60
N LEU A 107 5.87 -1.35 4.98
CA LEU A 107 5.75 -2.81 4.96
C LEU A 107 5.87 -3.44 6.35
N ARG A 108 6.70 -2.89 7.26
CA ARG A 108 6.81 -3.37 8.64
C ARG A 108 5.46 -3.39 9.35
N ARG A 109 4.61 -2.37 9.15
CA ARG A 109 3.25 -2.34 9.72
C ARG A 109 2.38 -3.47 9.17
N VAL A 110 2.50 -3.77 7.88
CA VAL A 110 1.78 -4.87 7.23
C VAL A 110 2.25 -6.22 7.76
N ARG A 111 3.57 -6.41 7.87
CA ARG A 111 4.20 -7.61 8.45
C ARG A 111 3.74 -7.86 9.88
N LEU A 112 3.73 -6.81 10.72
CA LEU A 112 3.22 -6.88 12.09
C LEU A 112 1.74 -7.27 12.12
N PHE A 113 0.93 -6.74 11.20
CA PHE A 113 -0.49 -7.09 11.11
C PHE A 113 -0.72 -8.56 10.73
N ILE A 114 0.06 -9.11 9.79
CA ILE A 114 -0.07 -10.49 9.30
C ILE A 114 0.74 -11.52 10.10
N ASP A 115 1.51 -11.09 11.10
CA ASP A 115 2.34 -11.99 11.90
C ASP A 115 1.47 -13.12 12.50
N PRO A 116 1.81 -14.40 12.25
CA PRO A 116 0.95 -15.51 12.64
C PRO A 116 0.84 -15.70 14.15
N LYS A 117 1.80 -15.21 14.93
CA LYS A 117 1.82 -15.38 16.40
C LYS A 117 1.13 -14.22 17.11
N ARG A 118 1.36 -12.99 16.65
CA ARG A 118 1.02 -11.75 17.38
C ARG A 118 0.16 -10.77 16.57
N GLY A 119 0.02 -10.99 15.27
CA GLY A 119 -0.64 -10.05 14.37
C GLY A 119 -2.15 -9.98 14.58
N ALA A 120 -2.71 -8.78 14.44
CA ALA A 120 -4.14 -8.55 14.62
C ALA A 120 -5.02 -9.30 13.60
N ARG A 121 -4.46 -9.70 12.44
CA ARG A 121 -5.15 -10.50 11.43
C ARG A 121 -5.74 -11.79 11.99
N ARG A 122 -5.11 -12.41 12.99
CA ARG A 122 -5.59 -13.66 13.61
C ARG A 122 -6.99 -13.54 14.20
N HIS A 123 -7.36 -12.33 14.65
CA HIS A 123 -8.69 -12.03 15.20
C HIS A 123 -9.76 -11.88 14.12
N GLN A 124 -9.41 -12.10 12.86
CA GLN A 124 -10.32 -12.06 11.71
C GLN A 124 -10.46 -13.45 11.07
N LEU A 125 -9.75 -14.46 11.57
CA LEU A 125 -9.82 -15.83 11.06
C LEU A 125 -11.07 -16.52 11.60
N HIS A 126 -12.23 -16.15 11.06
CA HIS A 126 -13.53 -16.66 11.50
C HIS A 126 -14.07 -17.71 10.53
N GLY A 127 -13.68 -18.98 10.70
CA GLY A 127 -14.35 -20.16 10.12
C GLY A 127 -14.68 -20.10 8.63
N TRP A 128 -14.05 -19.20 7.88
CA TRP A 128 -14.43 -18.91 6.51
C TRP A 128 -14.09 -20.09 5.63
N GLN A 129 -15.07 -20.54 4.85
CA GLN A 129 -14.91 -21.60 3.86
C GLN A 129 -15.42 -21.09 2.52
N PRO A 130 -14.56 -20.95 1.50
CA PRO A 130 -15.00 -20.58 0.17
C PRO A 130 -15.71 -21.74 -0.53
N ASP A 131 -16.62 -21.41 -1.44
CA ASP A 131 -17.09 -22.38 -2.43
C ASP A 131 -15.92 -22.83 -3.32
N ARG A 132 -15.71 -24.14 -3.44
CA ARG A 132 -14.61 -24.75 -4.23
C ARG A 132 -13.23 -24.22 -3.79
N PRO A 133 -12.80 -24.54 -2.55
CA PRO A 133 -11.53 -24.09 -2.02
C PRO A 133 -10.35 -24.57 -2.89
N ILE A 134 -9.32 -23.74 -3.01
CA ILE A 134 -8.03 -24.11 -3.58
C ILE A 134 -7.08 -24.27 -2.41
N HIS A 135 -6.87 -25.51 -1.97
CA HIS A 135 -5.95 -25.82 -0.88
C HIS A 135 -4.52 -25.77 -1.37
N ILE A 136 -3.67 -25.02 -0.67
CA ILE A 136 -2.25 -24.91 -0.96
C ILE A 136 -1.55 -26.15 -0.37
N ALA A 137 -0.88 -26.90 -1.23
CA ALA A 137 -0.02 -28.01 -0.84
C ALA A 137 1.44 -27.57 -0.70
N GLU A 138 1.93 -26.77 -1.65
CA GLU A 138 3.28 -26.20 -1.60
C GLU A 138 3.23 -24.67 -1.63
N GLU A 139 3.90 -24.07 -0.65
CA GLU A 139 4.05 -22.62 -0.53
C GLU A 139 5.06 -22.07 -1.55
N PRO A 140 5.05 -20.75 -1.83
CA PRO A 140 5.98 -20.16 -2.78
C PRO A 140 7.43 -20.30 -2.34
N THR A 141 8.31 -20.47 -3.33
CA THR A 141 9.75 -20.58 -3.11
C THR A 141 10.49 -19.46 -3.86
N PRO A 142 11.78 -19.19 -3.56
CA PRO A 142 12.56 -18.23 -4.32
C PRO A 142 12.62 -18.53 -5.83
N ARG A 143 12.45 -19.80 -6.23
CA ARG A 143 12.45 -20.25 -7.64
C ARG A 143 11.07 -20.19 -8.29
N PHE A 144 9.99 -20.12 -7.49
CA PHE A 144 8.62 -20.14 -8.00
C PHE A 144 7.72 -19.19 -7.21
N ARG A 145 7.35 -18.07 -7.86
CA ARG A 145 6.38 -17.10 -7.33
C ARG A 145 4.95 -17.53 -7.64
N GLY A 146 4.50 -18.52 -6.92
CA GLY A 146 3.16 -19.08 -7.00
C GLY A 146 3.01 -20.22 -6.00
N ILE A 147 1.82 -20.81 -5.97
CA ILE A 147 1.54 -21.97 -5.11
C ILE A 147 1.37 -23.22 -5.97
N VAL A 148 1.51 -24.39 -5.35
CA VAL A 148 1.02 -25.65 -5.91
C VAL A 148 -0.18 -26.07 -5.08
N ASP A 149 -1.31 -26.34 -5.74
CA ASP A 149 -2.50 -26.83 -5.03
C ASP A 149 -2.44 -28.34 -4.75
N THR A 150 -3.39 -28.84 -3.97
CA THR A 150 -3.48 -30.26 -3.61
C THR A 150 -3.72 -31.20 -4.80
N ASP A 151 -4.15 -30.68 -5.94
CA ASP A 151 -4.29 -31.43 -7.20
C ASP A 151 -2.98 -31.45 -8.01
N GLY A 152 -1.91 -30.83 -7.50
CA GLY A 152 -0.61 -30.72 -8.17
C GLY A 152 -0.54 -29.60 -9.21
N VAL A 153 -1.54 -28.73 -9.29
CA VAL A 153 -1.56 -27.64 -10.28
C VAL A 153 -0.71 -26.49 -9.78
N ARG A 154 0.33 -26.15 -10.57
CA ARG A 154 1.16 -24.96 -10.34
C ARG A 154 0.38 -23.71 -10.74
N ARG A 155 0.19 -22.79 -9.79
CA ARG A 155 -0.53 -21.53 -9.99
C ARG A 155 0.40 -20.34 -9.75
N PRO A 156 1.03 -19.79 -10.80
CA PRO A 156 1.84 -18.59 -10.69
C PRO A 156 1.00 -17.38 -10.25
N PHE A 157 1.48 -16.58 -9.30
CA PHE A 157 0.72 -15.42 -8.81
C PHE A 157 0.37 -14.41 -9.91
N ARG A 158 1.22 -14.30 -10.92
CA ARG A 158 0.99 -13.46 -12.09
C ARG A 158 -0.26 -13.82 -12.89
N ASP A 159 -0.64 -15.09 -12.89
CA ASP A 159 -1.70 -15.66 -13.72
C ASP A 159 -3.00 -15.84 -12.92
N MET A 160 -2.90 -15.90 -11.59
CA MET A 160 -4.04 -16.09 -10.69
C MET A 160 -5.03 -14.92 -10.71
N THR A 161 -6.28 -15.23 -11.05
CA THR A 161 -7.41 -14.30 -11.03
C THR A 161 -7.78 -13.88 -9.61
N ALA A 162 -8.55 -12.78 -9.51
CA ALA A 162 -9.10 -12.34 -8.22
C ALA A 162 -9.99 -13.42 -7.57
N ASP A 163 -10.78 -14.15 -8.37
CA ASP A 163 -11.62 -15.24 -7.88
C ASP A 163 -10.79 -16.39 -7.29
N GLU A 164 -9.78 -16.88 -8.02
CA GLU A 164 -8.91 -17.95 -7.51
C GLU A 164 -8.20 -17.53 -6.22
N ARG A 165 -7.69 -16.28 -6.16
CA ARG A 165 -7.05 -15.73 -4.96
C ARG A 165 -7.99 -15.72 -3.76
N ARG A 166 -9.26 -15.36 -3.99
CA ARG A 166 -10.32 -15.38 -2.96
C ARG A 166 -10.71 -16.77 -2.52
N ARG A 167 -10.26 -17.85 -3.18
CA ARG A 167 -10.54 -19.23 -2.79
C ARG A 167 -9.31 -19.95 -2.22
N LEU A 168 -8.16 -19.28 -2.14
CA LEU A 168 -6.93 -19.85 -1.59
C LEU A 168 -7.03 -20.09 -0.09
N VAL A 169 -6.74 -21.33 0.31
CA VAL A 169 -6.67 -21.78 1.70
C VAL A 169 -5.27 -22.30 2.00
N THR A 170 -4.65 -21.80 3.06
CA THR A 170 -3.30 -22.20 3.50
C THR A 170 -3.29 -23.66 3.98
N PRO A 171 -2.10 -24.27 4.17
CA PRO A 171 -2.00 -25.60 4.78
C PRO A 171 -2.63 -25.70 6.18
N THR A 172 -2.74 -24.57 6.90
CA THR A 172 -3.38 -24.50 8.22
C THR A 172 -4.90 -24.33 8.16
N GLY A 173 -5.50 -24.29 6.97
CA GLY A 173 -6.94 -24.11 6.79
C GLY A 173 -7.41 -22.65 6.82
N GLU A 174 -6.49 -21.68 6.81
CA GLU A 174 -6.82 -20.24 6.87
C GLU A 174 -6.95 -19.64 5.46
N PRO A 175 -7.72 -18.56 5.27
CA PRO A 175 -7.61 -17.77 4.04
C PRO A 175 -6.16 -17.34 3.78
N ALA A 176 -5.66 -17.45 2.56
CA ALA A 176 -4.31 -16.96 2.23
C ALA A 176 -4.25 -15.43 2.06
N MET A 177 -5.41 -14.77 1.93
CA MET A 177 -5.49 -13.32 1.68
C MET A 177 -5.15 -12.48 2.91
N ILE A 178 -4.48 -11.35 2.70
CA ILE A 178 -4.04 -10.46 3.79
C ILE A 178 -5.25 -9.88 4.54
N PHE A 179 -6.15 -9.23 3.80
CA PHE A 179 -7.24 -8.44 4.37
C PHE A 179 -8.55 -9.21 4.37
N LEU A 180 -9.14 -9.34 5.55
CA LEU A 180 -10.36 -10.10 5.76
C LEU A 180 -11.48 -9.18 6.28
N GLY A 181 -12.72 -9.59 6.03
CA GLY A 181 -13.90 -9.05 6.68
C GLY A 181 -13.89 -9.47 8.15
N PHE A 182 -14.11 -8.50 9.05
CA PHE A 182 -13.98 -8.74 10.49
C PHE A 182 -14.98 -9.79 11.00
N HIS A 183 -16.24 -9.78 10.56
CA HIS A 183 -17.25 -10.72 11.06
C HIS A 183 -17.26 -12.06 10.34
N SER A 184 -16.93 -12.09 9.04
CA SER A 184 -17.08 -13.28 8.21
C SER A 184 -15.80 -14.06 8.01
N GLY A 185 -14.63 -13.46 8.30
CA GLY A 185 -13.32 -13.99 7.93
C GLY A 185 -13.08 -14.13 6.42
N ALA A 186 -14.05 -13.73 5.60
CA ALA A 186 -13.96 -13.79 4.16
C ALA A 186 -13.00 -12.73 3.61
N PRO A 187 -12.33 -12.97 2.47
CA PRO A 187 -11.61 -11.95 1.74
C PRO A 187 -12.34 -10.62 1.60
N LEU A 188 -11.69 -9.55 2.04
CA LEU A 188 -12.24 -8.19 2.06
C LEU A 188 -12.71 -7.79 0.65
N ALA A 189 -13.89 -7.17 0.57
CA ALA A 189 -14.41 -6.63 -0.68
C ALA A 189 -13.72 -5.31 -1.04
N VAL A 190 -13.44 -5.10 -2.33
CA VAL A 190 -12.81 -3.87 -2.85
C VAL A 190 -13.60 -2.62 -2.50
N LYS A 191 -14.94 -2.71 -2.55
CA LYS A 191 -15.84 -1.60 -2.20
C LYS A 191 -15.63 -1.17 -0.74
N THR A 192 -15.67 -2.12 0.19
CA THR A 192 -15.42 -1.87 1.62
C THR A 192 -14.04 -1.25 1.86
N ALA A 193 -13.02 -1.72 1.14
CA ALA A 193 -11.68 -1.14 1.23
C ALA A 193 -11.61 0.33 0.79
N ARG A 194 -12.44 0.71 -0.19
CA ARG A 194 -12.53 2.10 -0.65
C ARG A 194 -13.29 2.99 0.33
N GLU A 195 -14.37 2.45 0.89
CA GLU A 195 -15.23 3.14 1.86
C GLU A 195 -14.46 3.49 3.13
N PHE A 196 -13.80 2.52 3.78
CA PHE A 196 -13.14 2.82 5.06
C PHE A 196 -12.01 3.84 4.94
N VAL A 197 -11.29 3.90 3.81
CA VAL A 197 -10.22 4.91 3.65
C VAL A 197 -10.81 6.31 3.60
N GLY A 198 -11.91 6.48 2.86
CA GLY A 198 -12.65 7.74 2.81
C GLY A 198 -13.27 8.10 4.17
N ASP A 199 -13.86 7.12 4.85
CA ASP A 199 -14.49 7.33 6.16
C ASP A 199 -13.46 7.75 7.23
N ILE A 200 -12.31 7.06 7.28
CA ILE A 200 -11.19 7.41 8.18
C ILE A 200 -10.68 8.82 7.86
N SER A 201 -10.53 9.15 6.58
CA SER A 201 -10.11 10.50 6.19
C SER A 201 -11.13 11.56 6.61
N ALA A 202 -12.43 11.32 6.43
CA ALA A 202 -13.48 12.24 6.81
C ALA A 202 -13.56 12.44 8.33
N MET A 203 -13.18 11.42 9.11
CA MET A 203 -13.01 11.57 10.56
C MET A 203 -11.83 12.49 10.87
N ARG A 204 -10.66 12.22 10.30
CA ARG A 204 -9.46 13.03 10.56
C ARG A 204 -9.63 14.49 10.11
N GLU A 205 -10.30 14.71 8.98
CA GLU A 205 -10.67 16.03 8.47
C GLU A 205 -11.52 16.79 9.49
N ARG A 206 -12.53 16.15 10.08
CA ARG A 206 -13.36 16.75 11.12
C ARG A 206 -12.57 17.07 12.38
N ASP A 207 -11.71 16.17 12.84
CA ASP A 207 -10.88 16.43 14.03
C ASP A 207 -9.93 17.59 13.82
N ALA A 208 -9.30 17.66 12.63
CA ALA A 208 -8.42 18.76 12.27
C ALA A 208 -9.20 20.08 12.25
N ALA A 209 -10.39 20.11 11.64
CA ALA A 209 -11.24 21.30 11.60
C ALA A 209 -11.64 21.78 13.00
N LEU A 210 -11.99 20.86 13.91
CA LEU A 210 -12.29 21.18 15.31
C LEU A 210 -11.08 21.76 16.06
N ALA A 211 -9.86 21.36 15.69
CA ALA A 211 -8.62 21.89 16.23
C ALA A 211 -8.12 23.17 15.54
N GLY A 212 -8.87 23.74 14.58
CA GLY A 212 -8.44 24.89 13.79
C GLY A 212 -7.30 24.57 12.81
N GLN A 213 -7.12 23.30 12.48
CA GLN A 213 -6.12 22.77 11.55
C GLN A 213 -6.80 22.29 10.25
N HIS A 214 -6.00 21.96 9.25
CA HIS A 214 -6.48 21.42 7.98
C HIS A 214 -5.86 20.05 7.70
N PHE A 215 -6.70 19.09 7.34
CA PHE A 215 -6.28 17.78 6.85
C PHE A 215 -6.96 17.50 5.50
N PRO A 216 -6.20 17.14 4.45
CA PRO A 216 -6.78 16.90 3.13
C PRO A 216 -7.69 15.66 3.14
N HIS A 217 -8.76 15.69 2.36
CA HIS A 217 -9.58 14.50 2.17
C HIS A 217 -8.84 13.47 1.32
N VAL A 218 -8.85 12.21 1.74
CA VAL A 218 -8.07 11.10 1.16
C VAL A 218 -8.98 9.96 0.77
N HIS A 219 -8.82 9.50 -0.46
CA HIS A 219 -9.37 8.25 -0.95
C HIS A 219 -8.24 7.25 -1.26
N THR A 220 -8.63 6.01 -1.55
CA THR A 220 -7.65 4.96 -1.94
C THR A 220 -6.75 5.31 -3.12
N HIS A 221 -7.20 6.19 -4.04
CA HIS A 221 -6.38 6.62 -5.17
C HIS A 221 -5.29 7.60 -4.74
N ASP A 222 -5.53 8.43 -3.72
CA ASP A 222 -4.57 9.39 -3.18
C ASP A 222 -3.39 8.71 -2.48
N LEU A 223 -3.59 7.49 -1.94
CA LEU A 223 -2.48 6.67 -1.41
C LEU A 223 -1.45 6.33 -2.49
N ARG A 224 -1.91 6.05 -3.72
CA ARG A 224 -1.04 5.80 -4.88
C ARG A 224 -0.29 7.07 -5.28
N HIS A 225 -0.97 8.22 -5.31
CA HIS A 225 -0.35 9.51 -5.60
C HIS A 225 0.70 9.86 -4.53
N THR A 226 0.38 9.63 -3.26
CA THR A 226 1.29 9.80 -2.12
C THR A 226 2.54 8.96 -2.26
N TYR A 227 2.40 7.66 -2.49
CA TYR A 227 3.54 6.78 -2.75
C TYR A 227 4.41 7.28 -3.92
N ALA A 228 3.79 7.66 -5.05
CA ALA A 228 4.52 8.10 -6.24
C ALA A 228 5.34 9.36 -5.97
N THR A 229 4.72 10.36 -5.31
CA THR A 229 5.34 11.62 -4.96
C THR A 229 6.45 11.43 -3.94
N HIS A 230 6.23 10.61 -2.91
CA HIS A 230 7.24 10.33 -1.88
C HIS A 230 8.43 9.59 -2.48
N LEU A 231 8.19 8.57 -3.31
CA LEU A 231 9.26 7.84 -3.98
C LEU A 231 10.07 8.75 -4.92
N ALA A 232 9.39 9.61 -5.68
CA ALA A 232 10.05 10.60 -6.52
C ALA A 232 10.86 11.62 -5.69
N ALA A 233 10.34 12.09 -4.56
CA ALA A 233 11.06 12.99 -3.65
C ALA A 233 12.32 12.31 -3.09
N VAL A 234 12.22 11.06 -2.68
CA VAL A 234 13.35 10.24 -2.18
C VAL A 234 14.43 10.09 -3.26
N PHE A 235 14.06 9.80 -4.51
CA PHE A 235 15.03 9.75 -5.61
C PHE A 235 15.64 11.12 -5.93
N TYR A 236 14.83 12.19 -5.91
CA TYR A 236 15.29 13.55 -6.13
C TYR A 236 16.27 14.01 -5.04
N LEU A 237 16.02 13.63 -3.78
CA LEU A 237 16.88 13.91 -2.63
C LEU A 237 18.15 13.03 -2.62
N GLY A 238 18.28 12.08 -3.54
CA GLY A 238 19.49 11.30 -3.75
C GLY A 238 19.56 9.99 -2.95
N VAL A 239 18.43 9.44 -2.51
CA VAL A 239 18.40 8.14 -1.84
C VAL A 239 18.51 7.01 -2.88
N PRO A 240 19.44 6.06 -2.68
CA PRO A 240 19.60 4.93 -3.59
C PRO A 240 18.52 3.87 -3.41
N TYR A 241 18.16 3.18 -4.50
CA TYR A 241 17.39 1.94 -4.43
C TYR A 241 18.36 0.76 -4.28
N GLY A 242 18.89 0.56 -3.07
CA GLY A 242 19.86 -0.48 -2.74
C GLY A 242 21.28 0.04 -2.43
N PRO A 243 22.27 -0.83 -2.15
CA PRO A 243 23.61 -0.45 -1.70
C PRO A 243 24.50 0.24 -2.75
N GLY A 244 23.94 0.97 -3.72
CA GLY A 244 24.71 2.00 -4.42
C GLY A 244 24.34 2.41 -5.84
N ARG A 245 23.17 2.06 -6.41
CA ARG A 245 22.81 2.51 -7.79
C ARG A 245 21.30 2.64 -8.00
N ASP A 246 20.89 3.57 -8.86
CA ASP A 246 19.53 3.62 -9.42
C ASP A 246 19.28 2.45 -10.40
N LEU A 247 18.05 2.32 -10.93
CA LEU A 247 17.67 1.30 -11.93
C LEU A 247 18.51 1.34 -13.23
N ARG A 248 19.40 2.33 -13.40
CA ARG A 248 20.26 2.55 -14.58
C ARG A 248 21.75 2.69 -14.23
N GLY A 249 22.16 2.43 -12.99
CA GLY A 249 23.56 2.40 -12.60
C GLY A 249 24.24 3.76 -12.32
N ARG A 250 23.52 4.88 -12.11
CA ARG A 250 24.11 6.22 -11.96
C ARG A 250 24.10 6.75 -10.51
N PRO A 251 25.10 7.57 -10.09
CA PRO A 251 25.16 8.19 -8.77
C PRO A 251 24.14 9.34 -8.58
N HIS A 252 23.74 9.51 -7.31
CA HIS A 252 22.41 9.94 -6.88
C HIS A 252 22.19 11.46 -6.80
N ARG A 253 21.67 12.03 -7.89
CA ARG A 253 20.60 13.05 -7.91
C ARG A 253 20.08 13.07 -9.33
N ILE A 254 18.92 12.47 -9.55
CA ILE A 254 18.24 12.57 -10.83
C ILE A 254 17.37 13.81 -10.82
N ASP A 255 17.23 14.47 -11.96
CA ASP A 255 16.29 15.59 -12.06
C ASP A 255 14.88 15.13 -11.70
N ILE A 256 14.05 16.07 -11.26
CA ILE A 256 12.71 15.79 -10.76
C ILE A 256 11.81 15.07 -11.78
N HIS A 257 11.97 15.37 -13.07
CA HIS A 257 11.21 14.70 -14.13
C HIS A 257 11.64 13.23 -14.27
N SER A 258 12.95 12.95 -14.19
CA SER A 258 13.48 11.59 -14.16
C SER A 258 13.02 10.81 -12.93
N ALA A 259 12.98 11.46 -11.75
CA ALA A 259 12.47 10.86 -10.53
C ALA A 259 11.00 10.45 -10.64
N ILE A 260 10.17 11.34 -11.18
CA ILE A 260 8.74 11.08 -11.40
C ILE A 260 8.55 9.97 -12.42
N LYS A 261 9.30 9.98 -13.52
CA LYS A 261 9.25 8.90 -14.52
C LYS A 261 9.63 7.55 -13.90
N MET A 262 10.61 7.51 -13.02
CA MET A 262 11.01 6.28 -12.32
C MET A 262 9.95 5.81 -11.33
N ALA A 263 9.41 6.70 -10.48
CA ALA A 263 8.34 6.36 -9.55
C ALA A 263 7.06 5.90 -10.28
N SER A 264 6.80 6.47 -11.46
CA SER A 264 5.60 6.22 -12.24
C SER A 264 5.69 5.03 -13.19
N ALA A 265 6.90 4.55 -13.49
CA ALA A 265 7.10 3.35 -14.32
C ALA A 265 6.37 2.12 -13.74
N GLY A 266 6.25 2.02 -12.40
CA GLY A 266 5.45 0.99 -11.72
C GLY A 266 3.95 1.27 -11.66
N LEU A 267 3.51 2.48 -12.01
CA LEU A 267 2.15 2.97 -11.82
C LEU A 267 1.37 3.18 -13.15
N GLY A 268 2.00 2.97 -14.30
CA GLY A 268 1.36 3.09 -15.62
C GLY A 268 1.54 4.47 -16.26
N HIS A 269 0.87 4.72 -17.38
CA HIS A 269 1.05 5.94 -18.15
C HIS A 269 0.63 7.19 -17.37
N LEU A 270 1.55 8.15 -17.25
CA LEU A 270 1.24 9.53 -16.90
C LEU A 270 1.08 10.35 -18.16
N ASP A 271 0.05 11.18 -18.21
CA ASP A 271 0.00 12.27 -19.18
C ASP A 271 0.90 13.44 -18.72
N GLU A 272 1.10 14.39 -19.63
CA GLU A 272 1.99 15.55 -19.42
C GLU A 272 1.48 16.47 -18.30
N SER A 273 0.16 16.65 -18.20
CA SER A 273 -0.47 17.49 -17.17
C SER A 273 -0.29 16.92 -15.76
N THR A 274 -0.42 15.61 -15.62
CA THR A 274 -0.21 14.88 -14.37
C THR A 274 1.26 14.90 -13.97
N THR A 275 2.16 14.77 -14.96
CA THR A 275 3.61 14.86 -14.73
C THR A 275 4.00 16.24 -14.19
N ALA A 276 3.44 17.32 -14.75
CA ALA A 276 3.71 18.68 -14.28
C ALA A 276 3.24 18.91 -12.83
N LEU A 277 2.07 18.39 -12.46
CA LEU A 277 1.56 18.46 -11.08
C LEU A 277 2.47 17.70 -10.11
N TYR A 278 2.92 16.50 -10.46
CA TYR A 278 3.88 15.76 -9.64
C TYR A 278 5.20 16.51 -9.51
N THR A 279 5.71 17.14 -10.58
CA THR A 279 6.95 17.93 -10.53
C THR A 279 6.83 19.06 -9.51
N GLN A 280 5.72 19.81 -9.54
CA GLN A 280 5.50 20.87 -8.57
C GLN A 280 5.42 20.32 -7.14
N GLN A 281 4.65 19.25 -6.92
CA GLN A 281 4.45 18.66 -5.60
C GLN A 281 5.75 18.09 -5.00
N VAL A 282 6.52 17.33 -5.79
CA VAL A 282 7.81 16.80 -5.36
C VAL A 282 8.77 17.94 -5.01
N GLY A 283 8.82 19.01 -5.81
CA GLY A 283 9.67 20.16 -5.54
C GLY A 283 9.29 20.86 -4.25
N MET A 284 7.99 21.10 -4.04
CA MET A 284 7.48 21.72 -2.80
C MET A 284 7.75 20.87 -1.56
N MET A 285 7.58 19.55 -1.64
CA MET A 285 7.84 18.66 -0.51
C MET A 285 9.33 18.54 -0.21
N ALA A 286 10.19 18.44 -1.23
CA ALA A 286 11.64 18.37 -1.06
C ALA A 286 12.26 19.65 -0.48
N LEU A 287 11.57 20.80 -0.58
CA LEU A 287 11.97 22.05 0.10
C LEU A 287 11.61 22.07 1.58
N ARG A 288 10.65 21.26 2.01
CA ARG A 288 10.08 21.26 3.37
C ARG A 288 10.51 20.07 4.22
N TYR A 289 10.82 18.96 3.57
CA TYR A 289 11.06 17.67 4.21
C TYR A 289 12.37 17.05 3.72
N THR A 290 13.03 16.35 4.64
CA THR A 290 14.26 15.62 4.41
C THR A 290 13.96 14.21 3.87
N ALA A 291 14.99 13.54 3.36
CA ALA A 291 14.87 12.13 2.98
C ALA A 291 14.40 11.26 4.16
N ASP A 292 14.88 11.56 5.37
CA ASP A 292 14.55 10.81 6.58
C ASP A 292 13.07 10.91 6.95
N ASP A 293 12.41 12.03 6.64
CA ASP A 293 10.96 12.21 6.83
C ASP A 293 10.15 11.27 5.91
N PHE A 294 10.54 11.16 4.64
CA PHE A 294 9.88 10.25 3.69
C PHE A 294 10.19 8.77 3.97
N LEU A 295 11.38 8.48 4.50
CA LEU A 295 11.80 7.12 4.84
C LEU A 295 11.29 6.69 6.22
N GLY A 296 10.64 7.59 6.97
CA GLY A 296 10.08 7.30 8.28
C GLY A 296 11.12 7.04 9.36
N ARG A 297 12.32 7.63 9.24
CA ARG A 297 13.44 7.49 10.20
C ARG A 297 13.31 8.44 11.40
N ASN A 298 12.51 9.49 11.26
CA ASN A 298 12.26 10.51 12.28
C ASN A 298 11.00 10.25 13.13
N ASN A 299 10.32 9.11 12.94
CA ASN A 299 9.06 8.73 13.59
C ASN A 299 9.26 7.68 14.70
#